data_AF-A0A101XC93-F1
#
_entry.id   AF-A0A101XC93-F1
#
_cell.length_a   1.000
_cell.length_b   1.000
_cell.length_c   1.000
_cell.angle_alpha   90.00
_cell.angle_beta   90.00
_cell.angle_gamma   90.00
#
_symmetry.space_group_name_H-M   'P 1'
#
loop_
_entity.id
_entity.type
_entity.pdbx_description
1 polymer ?
#
loop_
_entity_poly.entity_id
_entity_poly.type
_entity_poly.pdbx_seq_one_letter_code
_entity_poly.pdbx_strand_id
1 'polypeptide(L)'
;MKMTLQRSIPFPRIGVDKLIGYLTYIKDNGPVEVGELKEAGLDFGKGRGDITRFFEKLGLVAVQGNLVSLTGEGEKLVDRVREYGIRVLHEYLFNELPQYRLLVSVLRELGSASENELLSNLNKRLADEFPAAWVNRVALRSMLGILQDLGMVVKVNGAVTYIDGDAADPLECLRRLSIQVSEQYLVSLRELSNCLGRVLNPSALSECGVLITAPNDTMLRFSSFECLVKLLRAY
;
A
#
# COMPACT_ATOMS: atom_id res chain seq x y z
N MET A 1 3.65 19.47 17.13
CA MET A 1 2.56 20.38 16.70
C MET A 1 1.24 19.67 16.95
N LYS A 2 0.37 20.18 17.84
CA LYS A 2 -0.94 19.54 18.13
C LYS A 2 -1.83 19.75 16.90
N MET A 3 -1.95 18.74 16.03
CA MET A 3 -2.98 18.75 14.98
C MET A 3 -4.34 18.84 15.66
N THR A 4 -5.01 19.97 15.53
CA THR A 4 -6.45 20.06 15.69
C THR A 4 -7.06 19.15 14.63
N LEU A 5 -7.44 17.93 15.04
CA LEU A 5 -7.94 16.89 14.14
C LEU A 5 -9.24 17.38 13.49
N GLN A 6 -9.11 17.96 12.30
CA GLN A 6 -10.22 18.33 11.45
C GLN A 6 -10.89 17.05 10.93
N ARG A 7 -12.23 17.04 10.96
CA ARG A 7 -13.12 15.97 10.50
C ARG A 7 -12.53 15.20 9.31
N SER A 8 -12.09 13.97 9.57
CA SER A 8 -11.52 12.98 8.64
C SER A 8 -10.55 13.54 7.58
N ILE A 9 -9.27 13.19 7.65
CA ILE A 9 -8.42 13.29 6.45
C ILE A 9 -9.02 12.36 5.39
N PRO A 10 -9.48 12.88 4.24
CA PRO A 10 -10.02 12.03 3.19
C PRO A 10 -8.90 11.14 2.68
N PHE A 11 -9.07 9.83 2.81
CA PHE A 11 -8.17 8.87 2.21
C PHE A 11 -8.55 8.66 0.74
N PRO A 12 -7.70 9.07 -0.21
CA PRO A 12 -7.94 8.78 -1.61
C PRO A 12 -8.05 7.27 -1.81
N ARG A 13 -8.98 6.82 -2.67
CA ARG A 13 -9.09 5.40 -3.03
C ARG A 13 -8.03 5.10 -4.08
N ILE A 14 -6.82 4.82 -3.61
CA ILE A 14 -5.63 4.75 -4.45
C ILE A 14 -4.67 3.67 -3.95
N GLY A 15 -3.96 3.06 -4.89
CA GLY A 15 -2.92 2.10 -4.58
C GLY A 15 -1.61 2.76 -4.11
N VAL A 16 -0.80 1.98 -3.41
CA VAL A 16 0.52 2.42 -2.90
C VAL A 16 1.47 2.78 -4.04
N ASP A 17 1.42 2.04 -5.15
CA ASP A 17 2.19 2.29 -6.37
C ASP A 17 2.00 3.73 -6.88
N LYS A 18 0.76 4.22 -6.92
CA LYS A 18 0.45 5.56 -7.41
C LYS A 18 0.80 6.64 -6.39
N LEU A 19 0.65 6.36 -5.09
CA LEU A 19 1.10 7.27 -4.02
C LEU A 19 2.62 7.50 -4.10
N ILE A 20 3.40 6.43 -4.27
CA ILE A 20 4.86 6.52 -4.42
C ILE A 20 5.23 7.14 -5.77
N GLY A 21 4.56 6.75 -6.85
CA GLY A 21 4.79 7.31 -8.18
C GLY A 21 4.60 8.83 -8.22
N TYR A 22 3.54 9.33 -7.56
CA TYR A 22 3.29 10.76 -7.42
C TYR A 22 4.45 11.50 -6.74
N LEU A 23 4.90 11.03 -5.57
CA LEU A 23 5.97 11.69 -4.82
C LEU A 23 7.31 11.60 -5.56
N THR A 24 7.58 10.44 -6.17
CA THR A 24 8.79 10.18 -6.96
C THR A 24 8.86 11.11 -8.17
N TYR A 25 7.74 11.29 -8.88
CA TYR A 25 7.66 12.17 -10.04
C TYR A 25 7.99 13.62 -9.70
N ILE A 26 7.46 14.14 -8.58
CA ILE A 26 7.80 15.50 -8.12
C ILE A 26 9.28 15.57 -7.72
N LYS A 27 9.82 14.55 -7.04
CA LYS A 27 11.25 14.52 -6.69
C LYS A 27 12.16 14.62 -7.91
N ASP A 28 11.81 13.91 -8.98
CA ASP A 28 12.67 13.79 -10.17
C ASP A 28 12.54 14.99 -11.12
N ASN A 29 11.42 15.71 -11.09
CA ASN A 29 11.15 16.84 -11.98
C ASN A 29 11.20 18.21 -11.28
N GLY A 30 11.29 18.24 -9.94
CA GLY A 30 11.23 19.47 -9.15
C GLY A 30 9.79 19.94 -8.90
N PRO A 31 9.53 21.24 -8.73
CA PRO A 31 8.17 21.75 -8.63
C PRO A 31 7.37 21.46 -9.92
N VAL A 32 6.26 20.73 -9.81
CA VAL A 32 5.43 20.26 -10.92
C VAL A 32 4.05 20.93 -10.90
N GLU A 33 3.47 21.25 -12.06
CA GLU A 33 2.11 21.76 -12.10
C GLU A 33 1.06 20.68 -11.79
N VAL A 34 0.00 21.05 -11.06
CA VAL A 34 -1.13 20.13 -10.79
C VAL A 34 -1.73 19.56 -12.08
N GLY A 35 -1.76 20.34 -13.16
CA GLY A 35 -2.27 19.90 -14.47
C GLY A 35 -1.47 18.71 -15.02
N GLU A 36 -0.14 18.83 -14.99
CA GLU A 36 0.80 17.80 -15.44
C GLU A 36 0.66 16.51 -14.63
N LEU A 37 0.50 16.61 -13.30
CA LEU A 37 0.25 15.44 -12.44
C LEU A 37 -1.02 14.69 -12.83
N LYS A 38 -2.07 15.40 -13.27
CA LYS A 38 -3.32 14.79 -13.73
C LYS A 38 -3.18 14.17 -15.12
N GLU A 39 -2.50 14.85 -16.03
CA GLU A 39 -2.23 14.36 -17.38
C GLU A 39 -1.39 13.08 -17.36
N ALA A 40 -0.41 13.01 -16.45
CA ALA A 40 0.37 11.80 -16.18
C ALA A 40 -0.42 10.69 -15.45
N GLY A 41 -1.70 10.91 -15.10
CA GLY A 41 -2.53 9.97 -14.36
C GLY A 41 -2.08 9.75 -12.91
N LEU A 42 -1.22 10.63 -12.39
CA LEU A 42 -0.64 10.61 -11.06
C LEU A 42 -1.50 11.34 -10.03
N ASP A 43 -2.44 12.21 -10.45
CA ASP A 43 -3.47 12.82 -9.59
C ASP A 43 -4.85 12.83 -10.27
N PHE A 44 -5.90 13.03 -9.49
CA PHE A 44 -7.30 13.03 -9.92
C PHE A 44 -8.16 13.95 -9.06
N GLY A 45 -9.42 14.12 -9.46
CA GLY A 45 -10.36 14.98 -8.73
C GLY A 45 -10.30 16.45 -9.16
N LYS A 46 -11.21 17.26 -8.59
CA LYS A 46 -11.38 18.67 -8.96
C LYS A 46 -10.31 19.57 -8.33
N GLY A 47 -10.05 20.74 -8.93
CA GLY A 47 -9.10 21.72 -8.38
C GLY A 47 -7.70 21.15 -8.21
N ARG A 48 -7.11 21.28 -7.01
CA ARG A 48 -5.73 20.88 -6.69
C ARG A 48 -5.41 19.38 -6.76
N GLY A 49 -6.41 18.52 -6.96
CA GLY A 49 -6.22 17.06 -6.94
C GLY A 49 -6.41 16.45 -5.55
N ASP A 50 -6.82 15.19 -5.50
CA ASP A 50 -7.14 14.48 -4.25
C ASP A 50 -5.87 13.94 -3.57
N ILE A 51 -4.85 13.52 -4.34
CA ILE A 51 -3.57 13.04 -3.80
C ILE A 51 -2.73 14.23 -3.34
N THR A 52 -2.68 15.31 -4.12
CA THR A 52 -2.03 16.56 -3.70
C THR A 52 -2.60 17.03 -2.36
N ARG A 53 -3.94 17.08 -2.23
CA ARG A 53 -4.59 17.46 -0.96
C ARG A 53 -4.30 16.49 0.18
N PHE A 54 -4.16 15.20 -0.11
CA PHE A 54 -3.80 14.19 0.90
C PHE A 54 -2.37 14.40 1.42
N PHE A 55 -1.39 14.54 0.53
CA PHE A 55 0.01 14.75 0.92
C PHE A 55 0.29 16.14 1.47
N GLU A 56 -0.43 17.17 1.03
CA GLU A 56 -0.38 18.51 1.62
C GLU A 56 -0.83 18.46 3.10
N LYS A 57 -1.90 17.71 3.42
CA LYS A 57 -2.36 17.53 4.80
C LYS A 57 -1.38 16.76 5.68
N LEU A 58 -0.60 15.86 5.08
CA LEU A 58 0.48 15.14 5.76
C LEU A 58 1.77 15.97 5.87
N GLY A 59 1.82 17.16 5.26
CA GLY A 59 3.02 17.98 5.24
C GLY A 59 4.16 17.39 4.40
N LEU A 60 3.87 16.43 3.51
CA LEU A 60 4.84 15.85 2.57
C LEU A 60 5.00 16.68 1.30
N VAL A 61 4.00 17.50 1.00
CA VAL A 61 3.93 18.36 -0.18
C VAL A 61 3.53 19.78 0.22
N ALA A 62 4.11 20.76 -0.45
CA ALA A 62 3.70 22.15 -0.38
C ALA A 62 3.17 22.62 -1.74
N VAL A 63 2.06 23.37 -1.72
CA VAL A 63 1.43 23.93 -2.92
C VAL A 63 1.59 25.46 -2.92
N GLN A 64 2.17 26.00 -3.99
CA GLN A 64 2.29 27.44 -4.23
C GLN A 64 1.65 27.78 -5.58
N GLY A 65 0.48 28.42 -5.56
CA GLY A 65 -0.32 28.60 -6.77
C GLY A 65 -0.79 27.26 -7.33
N ASN A 66 -0.36 26.94 -8.55
CA ASN A 66 -0.59 25.66 -9.22
C ASN A 66 0.63 24.72 -9.19
N LEU A 67 1.74 25.15 -8.60
CA LEU A 67 2.94 24.35 -8.49
C LEU A 67 2.92 23.55 -7.18
N VAL A 68 3.33 22.30 -7.30
CA VAL A 68 3.41 21.31 -6.24
C VAL A 68 4.87 20.93 -6.07
N SER A 69 5.37 20.97 -4.84
CA SER A 69 6.75 20.62 -4.50
C SER A 69 6.79 19.71 -3.29
N LEU A 70 7.81 18.85 -3.19
CA LEU A 70 8.04 18.09 -1.96
C LEU A 70 8.52 19.03 -0.85
N THR A 71 8.08 18.75 0.37
CA THR A 71 8.74 19.32 1.56
C THR A 71 10.00 18.51 1.88
N GLY A 72 10.83 19.00 2.81
CA GLY A 72 11.98 18.24 3.28
C GLY A 72 11.60 16.87 3.87
N GLU A 73 10.41 16.73 4.48
CA GLU A 73 9.91 15.43 4.93
C GLU A 73 9.41 14.56 3.78
N GLY A 74 8.80 15.17 2.75
CA GLY A 74 8.46 14.51 1.49
C GLY A 74 9.68 13.91 0.80
N GLU A 75 10.75 14.67 0.67
CA GLU A 75 12.00 14.21 0.05
C GLU A 75 12.62 13.04 0.79
N LYS A 76 12.72 13.14 2.13
CA LYS A 76 13.23 12.06 3.00
C LYS A 76 12.38 10.79 2.88
N LEU A 77 11.06 10.92 2.82
CA LEU A 77 10.18 9.77 2.66
C LEU A 77 10.46 9.04 1.34
N VAL A 78 10.59 9.78 0.24
CA VAL A 78 10.90 9.18 -1.07
C VAL A 78 12.27 8.50 -1.06
N ASP A 79 13.29 9.12 -0.46
CA ASP A 79 14.62 8.52 -0.35
C ASP A 79 14.60 7.23 0.46
N ARG A 80 13.93 7.24 1.62
CA ARG A 80 13.78 6.03 2.43
C ARG A 80 12.98 4.94 1.70
N VAL A 81 11.96 5.30 0.93
CA VAL A 81 11.21 4.31 0.12
C VAL A 81 12.09 3.72 -0.98
N ARG A 82 12.98 4.50 -1.61
CA ARG A 82 13.94 3.97 -2.59
C ARG A 82 14.96 3.03 -1.95
N GLU A 83 15.41 3.34 -0.74
CA GLU A 83 16.45 2.57 -0.04
C GLU A 83 15.90 1.32 0.66
N TYR A 84 14.75 1.44 1.33
CA TYR A 84 14.19 0.41 2.21
C TYR A 84 12.85 -0.17 1.73
N GLY A 85 12.34 0.30 0.60
CA GLY A 85 11.10 -0.17 -0.01
C GLY A 85 9.83 0.46 0.58
N ILE A 86 8.68 0.00 0.05
CA ILE A 86 7.36 0.60 0.33
C ILE A 86 6.88 0.45 1.78
N ARG A 87 7.48 -0.44 2.58
CA ARG A 87 7.16 -0.60 4.01
C ARG A 87 7.41 0.69 4.80
N VAL A 88 8.32 1.56 4.35
CA VAL A 88 8.51 2.87 4.98
C VAL A 88 7.24 3.72 4.93
N LEU A 89 6.43 3.59 3.88
CA LEU A 89 5.14 4.28 3.80
C LEU A 89 4.18 3.77 4.88
N HIS A 90 4.19 2.47 5.19
CA HIS A 90 3.41 1.91 6.29
C HIS A 90 3.76 2.59 7.62
N GLU A 91 5.05 2.64 7.95
CA GLU A 91 5.56 3.25 9.18
C GLU A 91 5.16 4.72 9.28
N TYR A 92 5.31 5.46 8.18
CA TYR A 92 4.94 6.87 8.12
C TYR A 92 3.44 7.06 8.38
N LEU A 93 2.58 6.33 7.67
CA LEU A 93 1.13 6.43 7.85
C LEU A 93 0.69 5.97 9.25
N PHE A 94 1.34 4.96 9.82
CA PHE A 94 1.08 4.50 11.19
C PHE A 94 1.38 5.56 12.24
N ASN A 95 2.43 6.36 12.03
CA ASN A 95 2.81 7.42 12.96
C ASN A 95 1.95 8.68 12.78
N GLU A 96 1.66 9.07 11.54
CA GLU A 96 1.02 10.35 11.22
C GLU A 96 -0.51 10.30 11.17
N LEU A 97 -1.12 9.12 10.96
CA LEU A 97 -2.57 8.98 10.80
C LEU A 97 -3.19 8.14 11.91
N PRO A 98 -3.79 8.76 12.95
CA PRO A 98 -4.39 8.05 14.07
C PRO A 98 -5.41 6.99 13.65
N GLN A 99 -6.27 7.29 12.68
CA GLN A 99 -7.24 6.34 12.16
C GLN A 99 -6.62 5.12 11.46
N TYR A 100 -5.46 5.29 10.82
CA TYR A 100 -4.72 4.19 10.20
C TYR A 100 -4.09 3.32 11.27
N ARG A 101 -3.43 3.95 12.25
CA ARG A 101 -2.85 3.28 13.42
C ARG A 101 -3.90 2.45 14.17
N LEU A 102 -5.05 3.05 14.47
CA LEU A 102 -6.13 2.37 15.18
C LEU A 102 -6.73 1.23 14.39
N LEU A 103 -6.84 1.37 13.06
CA LEU A 103 -7.28 0.26 12.21
C LEU A 103 -6.30 -0.91 12.30
N VAL A 104 -4.99 -0.66 12.24
CA VAL A 104 -3.97 -1.70 12.41
C VAL A 104 -4.07 -2.38 13.78
N SER A 105 -4.28 -1.61 14.86
CA SER A 105 -4.48 -2.19 16.20
C SER A 105 -5.74 -3.06 16.27
N VAL A 106 -6.87 -2.61 15.70
CA VAL A 106 -8.12 -3.40 15.64
C VAL A 106 -7.91 -4.70 14.85
N LEU A 107 -7.23 -4.62 13.71
CA LEU A 107 -6.89 -5.76 12.86
C LEU A 107 -6.00 -6.77 13.61
N ARG A 108 -4.98 -6.30 14.32
CA ARG A 108 -4.09 -7.12 15.15
C ARG A 108 -4.85 -7.88 16.23
N GLU A 109 -5.78 -7.21 16.90
CA GLU A 109 -6.53 -7.81 18.00
C GLU A 109 -7.61 -8.80 17.54
N LEU A 110 -8.30 -8.50 16.44
CA LEU A 110 -9.33 -9.39 15.92
C LEU A 110 -8.74 -10.55 15.12
N GLY A 111 -7.55 -10.39 14.54
CA GLY A 111 -6.91 -11.35 13.65
C GLY A 111 -7.61 -11.43 12.29
N SER A 112 -8.91 -11.75 12.26
CA SER A 112 -9.74 -11.81 11.06
C SER A 112 -11.16 -11.27 11.35
N ALA A 113 -11.65 -10.34 10.53
CA ALA A 113 -12.95 -9.72 10.74
C ALA A 113 -13.61 -9.23 9.44
N SER A 114 -14.94 -9.13 9.43
CA SER A 114 -15.66 -8.52 8.31
C SER A 114 -15.43 -7.00 8.24
N GLU A 115 -15.64 -6.40 7.07
CA GLU A 115 -15.58 -4.93 6.90
C GLU A 115 -16.51 -4.18 7.88
N ASN A 116 -17.65 -4.78 8.24
CA ASN A 116 -18.61 -4.17 9.16
C ASN A 116 -18.10 -4.16 10.60
N GLU A 117 -17.52 -5.28 11.04
CA GLU A 117 -16.91 -5.40 12.37
C GLU A 117 -15.72 -4.48 12.51
N LEU A 118 -14.86 -4.41 11.49
CA LEU A 118 -13.73 -3.47 11.47
C LEU A 118 -14.20 -2.02 11.55
N LEU A 119 -15.20 -1.63 10.77
CA LEU A 119 -15.74 -0.26 10.79
C LEU A 119 -16.30 0.11 12.16
N SER A 120 -17.05 -0.81 12.78
CA SER A 120 -17.66 -0.61 14.09
C SER A 120 -16.60 -0.47 15.18
N ASN A 121 -15.64 -1.40 15.24
CA ASN A 121 -14.57 -1.38 16.25
C ASN A 121 -13.63 -0.18 16.07
N LEU A 122 -13.29 0.17 14.84
CA LEU A 122 -12.48 1.35 14.54
C LEU A 122 -13.17 2.63 15.02
N ASN A 123 -14.44 2.81 14.67
CA ASN A 123 -15.18 4.02 15.08
C ASN A 123 -15.42 4.08 16.58
N LYS A 124 -15.56 2.94 17.27
CA LYS A 124 -15.62 2.89 18.72
C LYS A 124 -14.33 3.45 19.35
N ARG A 125 -13.16 2.95 18.92
CA ARG A 125 -11.86 3.45 19.41
C ARG A 125 -11.59 4.90 19.04
N LEU A 126 -11.96 5.29 17.83
CA LEU A 126 -11.86 6.68 17.40
C LEU A 126 -12.70 7.60 18.27
N ALA A 127 -13.92 7.20 18.64
CA ALA A 127 -14.76 7.99 19.52
C ALA A 127 -14.17 8.09 20.94
N ASP A 128 -13.52 7.04 21.43
CA ASP A 128 -12.86 7.02 22.73
C ASP A 128 -11.64 7.97 22.78
N GLU A 129 -10.81 7.99 21.74
CA GLU A 129 -9.61 8.86 21.67
C GLU A 129 -9.91 10.27 21.14
N PHE A 130 -10.87 10.38 20.23
CA PHE A 130 -11.20 11.58 19.46
C PHE A 130 -12.72 11.70 19.25
N PRO A 131 -13.48 12.19 20.24
CA PRO A 131 -14.96 12.14 20.24
C PRO A 131 -15.69 12.74 19.03
N ALA A 132 -15.05 13.63 18.28
CA ALA A 132 -15.61 14.26 17.08
C ALA A 132 -15.13 13.61 15.75
N ALA A 133 -14.24 12.62 15.81
CA ALA A 133 -13.68 11.95 14.65
C ALA A 133 -14.45 10.66 14.34
N TRP A 134 -14.59 10.38 13.04
CA TRP A 134 -15.19 9.14 12.57
C TRP A 134 -14.63 8.80 11.18
N VAL A 135 -14.68 7.52 10.83
CA VAL A 135 -14.30 6.97 9.55
C VAL A 135 -15.54 6.42 8.86
N ASN A 136 -15.73 6.78 7.59
CA ASN A 136 -16.77 6.21 6.74
C ASN A 136 -16.26 4.95 6.04
N ARG A 137 -17.17 4.20 5.40
CA ARG A 137 -16.82 2.96 4.68
C ARG A 137 -15.84 3.18 3.52
N VAL A 138 -15.88 4.36 2.88
CA VAL A 138 -14.96 4.69 1.78
C VAL A 138 -13.53 4.83 2.30
N ALA A 139 -13.34 5.61 3.35
CA ALA A 139 -12.03 5.79 4.00
C ALA A 139 -11.51 4.48 4.60
N LEU A 140 -12.38 3.66 5.22
CA LEU A 140 -11.99 2.31 5.66
C LEU A 140 -11.45 1.48 4.50
N ARG A 141 -12.19 1.41 3.38
CA ARG A 141 -11.78 0.65 2.19
C ARG A 141 -10.49 1.17 1.57
N SER A 142 -10.29 2.48 1.56
CA SER A 142 -9.03 3.07 1.11
C SER A 142 -7.86 2.65 2.00
N MET A 143 -8.02 2.73 3.34
CA MET A 143 -6.97 2.29 4.28
C MET A 143 -6.70 0.78 4.17
N LEU A 144 -7.75 -0.05 4.00
CA LEU A 144 -7.62 -1.49 3.78
C LEU A 144 -6.92 -1.81 2.45
N GLY A 145 -7.22 -1.05 1.39
CA GLY A 145 -6.50 -1.16 0.11
C GLY A 145 -5.01 -0.90 0.28
N ILE A 146 -4.65 0.18 0.98
CA ILE A 146 -3.24 0.49 1.30
C ILE A 146 -2.60 -0.64 2.11
N LEU A 147 -3.28 -1.13 3.16
CA LEU A 147 -2.76 -2.24 3.97
C LEU A 147 -2.58 -3.53 3.15
N GLN A 148 -3.48 -3.81 2.21
CA GLN A 148 -3.38 -4.95 1.32
C GLN A 148 -2.21 -4.80 0.35
N ASP A 149 -2.05 -3.60 -0.23
CA ASP A 149 -0.93 -3.29 -1.11
C ASP A 149 0.43 -3.40 -0.40
N LEU A 150 0.48 -3.02 0.87
CA LEU A 150 1.67 -3.16 1.74
C LEU A 150 1.88 -4.58 2.27
N GLY A 151 0.93 -5.48 2.02
CA GLY A 151 0.99 -6.86 2.51
C GLY A 151 0.80 -7.06 4.00
N MET A 152 0.03 -6.16 4.62
CA MET A 152 -0.31 -6.22 6.03
C MET A 152 -1.62 -6.97 6.28
N VAL A 153 -2.46 -7.09 5.24
CA VAL A 153 -3.75 -7.79 5.30
C VAL A 153 -4.05 -8.57 4.03
N VAL A 154 -4.85 -9.62 4.16
CA VAL A 154 -5.47 -10.36 3.05
C VAL A 154 -6.98 -10.43 3.19
N LYS A 155 -7.69 -10.60 2.07
CA LYS A 155 -9.11 -10.88 2.07
C LYS A 155 -9.36 -12.36 1.81
N VAL A 156 -9.87 -13.07 2.82
CA VAL A 156 -10.18 -14.52 2.75
C VAL A 156 -11.66 -14.70 3.06
N ASN A 157 -12.41 -15.31 2.12
CA ASN A 157 -13.84 -15.59 2.28
C ASN A 157 -14.68 -14.38 2.73
N GLY A 158 -14.34 -13.17 2.27
CA GLY A 158 -15.05 -11.95 2.61
C GLY A 158 -14.61 -11.28 3.92
N ALA A 159 -13.80 -11.94 4.74
CA ALA A 159 -13.15 -11.37 5.91
C ALA A 159 -11.77 -10.79 5.56
N VAL A 160 -11.34 -9.78 6.31
CA VAL A 160 -10.00 -9.21 6.22
C VAL A 160 -9.18 -9.76 7.38
N THR A 161 -8.04 -10.39 7.06
CA THR A 161 -7.14 -11.02 8.02
C THR A 161 -5.83 -10.25 8.09
N TYR A 162 -5.36 -9.97 9.30
CA TYR A 162 -4.07 -9.33 9.56
C TYR A 162 -2.94 -10.36 9.57
N ILE A 163 -1.83 -10.02 8.93
CA ILE A 163 -0.74 -10.98 8.67
C ILE A 163 0.67 -10.40 8.88
N ASP A 164 0.83 -9.06 8.95
CA ASP A 164 2.11 -8.35 9.24
C ASP A 164 3.35 -8.92 8.54
N GLY A 165 3.22 -9.28 7.27
CA GLY A 165 4.16 -10.18 6.60
C GLY A 165 3.50 -11.51 6.24
N ASP A 166 4.31 -12.46 5.78
CA ASP A 166 3.84 -13.68 5.09
C ASP A 166 2.64 -14.34 5.80
N ALA A 167 1.47 -14.29 5.17
CA ALA A 167 0.25 -14.98 5.62
C ALA A 167 0.44 -16.50 5.67
N ALA A 168 1.38 -16.99 4.87
CA ALA A 168 1.77 -18.38 4.74
C ALA A 168 3.24 -18.45 4.29
N ASP A 169 3.92 -19.54 4.67
CA ASP A 169 5.32 -19.74 4.30
C ASP A 169 5.52 -19.72 2.76
N PRO A 170 6.53 -19.00 2.23
CA PRO A 170 6.73 -18.92 0.79
C PRO A 170 6.89 -20.25 0.06
N LEU A 171 7.51 -21.25 0.71
CA LEU A 171 7.65 -22.57 0.11
C LEU A 171 6.30 -23.27 0.02
N GLU A 172 5.44 -23.11 1.03
CA GLU A 172 4.08 -23.65 1.01
C GLU A 172 3.25 -23.02 -0.13
N CYS A 173 3.26 -21.69 -0.24
CA CYS A 173 2.56 -20.98 -1.32
C CYS A 173 3.06 -21.40 -2.70
N LEU A 174 4.37 -21.47 -2.89
CA LEU A 174 4.96 -21.88 -4.16
C LEU A 174 4.61 -23.33 -4.50
N ARG A 175 4.67 -24.26 -3.55
CA ARG A 175 4.28 -25.66 -3.78
C ARG A 175 2.81 -25.82 -4.16
N ARG A 176 1.92 -25.01 -3.57
CA ARG A 176 0.49 -25.08 -3.83
C ARG A 176 0.09 -24.45 -5.16
N LEU A 177 0.72 -23.33 -5.52
CA LEU A 177 0.28 -22.49 -6.64
C LEU A 177 1.09 -22.70 -7.92
N SER A 178 2.31 -23.23 -7.82
CA SER A 178 3.17 -23.38 -8.99
C SER A 178 2.75 -24.60 -9.81
N ILE A 179 2.65 -24.40 -11.12
CA ILE A 179 2.42 -25.45 -12.10
C ILE A 179 3.77 -25.84 -12.69
N GLN A 180 4.11 -27.13 -12.64
CA GLN A 180 5.30 -27.63 -13.31
C GLN A 180 5.03 -27.81 -14.81
N VAL A 181 5.86 -27.20 -15.64
CA VAL A 181 5.86 -27.34 -17.10
C VAL A 181 7.27 -27.72 -17.53
N SER A 182 7.45 -29.00 -17.89
CA SER A 182 8.77 -29.60 -18.13
C SER A 182 9.68 -29.46 -16.88
N GLU A 183 10.91 -28.98 -17.05
CA GLU A 183 11.90 -28.74 -15.98
C GLU A 183 11.76 -27.36 -15.31
N GLN A 184 10.62 -26.69 -15.49
CA GLN A 184 10.37 -25.36 -14.96
C GLN A 184 9.03 -25.28 -14.24
N TYR A 185 8.90 -24.27 -13.39
CA TYR A 185 7.69 -23.93 -12.68
C TYR A 185 7.15 -22.60 -13.19
N LEU A 186 5.83 -22.48 -13.19
CA LEU A 186 5.09 -21.27 -13.50
C LEU A 186 4.19 -20.94 -12.32
N VAL A 187 4.19 -19.67 -11.89
CA VAL A 187 3.28 -19.20 -10.84
C VAL A 187 2.70 -17.86 -11.24
N SER A 188 1.39 -17.68 -11.04
CA SER A 188 0.75 -16.37 -11.13
C SER A 188 1.25 -15.49 -9.98
N LEU A 189 1.82 -14.32 -10.29
CA LEU A 189 2.26 -13.38 -9.26
C LEU A 189 1.08 -12.85 -8.46
N ARG A 190 -0.11 -12.75 -9.07
CA ARG A 190 -1.32 -12.35 -8.36
C ARG A 190 -1.72 -13.39 -7.34
N GLU A 191 -1.76 -14.67 -7.72
CA GLU A 191 -2.11 -15.75 -6.78
C GLU A 191 -1.05 -15.92 -5.69
N LEU A 192 0.23 -15.82 -6.06
CA LEU A 192 1.33 -15.88 -5.11
C LEU A 192 1.27 -14.70 -4.11
N SER A 193 1.01 -13.49 -4.61
CA SER A 193 0.80 -12.30 -3.77
C SER A 193 -0.39 -12.49 -2.83
N ASN A 194 -1.49 -13.07 -3.30
CA ASN A 194 -2.65 -13.37 -2.46
C ASN A 194 -2.34 -14.43 -1.39
N CYS A 195 -1.53 -15.44 -1.71
CA CYS A 195 -1.16 -16.50 -0.78
C CYS A 195 -0.20 -16.03 0.29
N LEU A 196 0.86 -15.31 -0.10
CA LEU A 196 1.81 -14.67 0.81
C LEU A 196 1.15 -13.52 1.56
N GLY A 197 0.07 -12.99 1.00
CA GLY A 197 -0.63 -11.84 1.51
C GLY A 197 0.14 -10.54 1.42
N ARG A 198 0.95 -10.37 0.38
CA ARG A 198 1.69 -9.13 0.10
C ARG A 198 1.83 -8.91 -1.38
N VAL A 199 1.88 -7.64 -1.79
CA VAL A 199 2.17 -7.30 -3.19
C VAL A 199 3.63 -7.57 -3.47
N LEU A 200 3.86 -8.43 -4.45
CA LEU A 200 5.20 -8.69 -4.95
C LEU A 200 5.57 -7.67 -6.02
N ASN A 201 6.78 -7.11 -5.92
CA ASN A 201 7.37 -6.33 -7.00
C ASN A 201 7.87 -7.30 -8.09
N PRO A 202 7.26 -7.34 -9.29
CA PRO A 202 7.68 -8.28 -10.33
C PRO A 202 9.15 -8.16 -10.69
N SER A 203 9.66 -6.93 -10.78
CA SER A 203 11.05 -6.65 -11.15
C SER A 203 12.05 -7.28 -10.18
N ALA A 204 11.74 -7.29 -8.88
CA ALA A 204 12.59 -7.90 -7.86
C ALA A 204 12.68 -9.44 -8.00
N LEU A 205 11.67 -10.07 -8.61
CA LEU A 205 11.64 -11.53 -8.79
C LEU A 205 12.40 -12.00 -10.05
N SER A 206 12.76 -11.06 -10.93
CA SER A 206 13.45 -11.37 -12.19
C SER A 206 14.84 -11.99 -12.01
N GLU A 207 15.44 -11.85 -10.82
CA GLU A 207 16.70 -12.51 -10.47
C GLU A 207 16.57 -14.04 -10.37
N CYS A 208 15.37 -14.54 -10.05
CA CYS A 208 15.11 -15.97 -9.88
C CYS A 208 14.33 -16.59 -11.05
N GLY A 209 13.93 -15.80 -12.06
CA GLY A 209 13.11 -16.29 -13.16
C GLY A 209 12.76 -15.25 -14.21
N VAL A 210 11.97 -15.68 -15.20
CA VAL A 210 11.52 -14.87 -16.32
C VAL A 210 10.06 -14.47 -16.11
N LEU A 211 9.77 -13.17 -16.14
CA LEU A 211 8.42 -12.65 -16.11
C LEU A 211 7.75 -12.83 -17.47
N ILE A 212 6.50 -13.29 -17.45
CA ILE A 212 5.64 -13.45 -18.62
C ILE A 212 4.37 -12.63 -18.36
N THR A 213 4.26 -11.49 -19.02
CA THR A 213 3.15 -10.55 -18.80
C THR A 213 2.05 -10.79 -19.82
N ALA A 214 0.84 -11.05 -19.34
CA ALA A 214 -0.40 -11.09 -20.09
C ALA A 214 -1.31 -9.91 -19.69
N PRO A 215 -2.34 -9.55 -20.47
CA PRO A 215 -3.17 -8.37 -20.21
C PRO A 215 -3.81 -8.29 -18.82
N ASN A 216 -4.03 -9.44 -18.16
CA ASN A 216 -4.71 -9.52 -16.87
C ASN A 216 -3.90 -10.23 -15.78
N ASP A 217 -2.70 -10.73 -16.08
CA ASP A 217 -1.88 -11.44 -15.12
C ASP A 217 -0.40 -11.41 -15.51
N THR A 218 0.48 -11.41 -14.51
CA THR A 218 1.91 -11.59 -14.71
C THR A 218 2.31 -12.91 -14.08
N MET A 219 2.86 -13.81 -14.88
CA MET A 219 3.40 -15.07 -14.40
C MET A 219 4.91 -14.99 -14.25
N LEU A 220 5.45 -15.70 -13.28
CA LEU A 220 6.89 -15.92 -13.15
C LEU A 220 7.21 -17.37 -13.52
N ARG A 221 8.14 -17.53 -14.47
CA ARG A 221 8.69 -18.82 -14.86
C ARG A 221 10.08 -19.00 -14.26
N PHE A 222 10.31 -20.07 -13.50
CA PHE A 222 11.57 -20.28 -12.76
C PHE A 222 11.94 -21.76 -12.65
N SER A 223 13.18 -22.06 -12.29
CA SER A 223 13.70 -23.43 -12.24
C SER A 223 13.97 -23.95 -10.82
N SER A 224 13.97 -23.07 -9.79
CA SER A 224 14.24 -23.47 -8.41
C SER A 224 13.37 -22.73 -7.41
N PHE A 225 12.68 -23.48 -6.54
CA PHE A 225 11.99 -22.90 -5.38
C PHE A 225 12.96 -22.25 -4.40
N GLU A 226 14.19 -22.77 -4.26
CA GLU A 226 15.14 -22.28 -3.26
C GLU A 226 15.49 -20.81 -3.48
N CYS A 227 15.75 -20.41 -4.73
CA CYS A 227 16.02 -19.02 -5.08
C CYS A 227 14.86 -18.11 -4.68
N LEU A 228 13.64 -18.48 -5.10
CA LEU A 228 12.45 -17.68 -4.83
C LEU A 228 12.10 -17.62 -3.36
N VAL A 229 12.18 -18.73 -2.62
CA VAL A 229 11.91 -18.75 -1.18
C VAL A 229 12.89 -17.85 -0.45
N LYS A 230 14.18 -17.91 -0.79
CA LYS A 230 15.20 -17.05 -0.19
C LYS A 230 14.91 -15.57 -0.46
N LEU A 231 14.58 -15.24 -1.71
CA LEU A 231 14.28 -13.89 -2.13
C LEU A 231 12.99 -13.37 -1.47
N LEU A 232 11.92 -14.16 -1.49
CA LEU A 232 10.65 -13.82 -0.85
C LEU A 232 10.83 -13.63 0.66
N ARG A 233 11.60 -14.46 1.35
CA ARG A 233 11.85 -14.28 2.81
C ARG A 233 12.72 -13.07 3.15
N ALA A 234 13.48 -12.53 2.20
CA ALA A 234 14.35 -11.37 2.41
C ALA A 234 13.62 -10.02 2.23
N TYR A 235 12.47 -10.03 1.54
CA TYR A 235 11.55 -8.89 1.38
C TYR A 235 10.35 -9.00 2.33
#